data_AF-A0A1F7Y1M3-F1
#
_entry.id   AF-A0A1F7Y1M3-F1
#
_cell.length_a   1.000
_cell.length_b   1.000
_cell.length_c   1.000
_cell.angle_alpha   90.00
_cell.angle_beta   90.00
_cell.angle_gamma   90.00
#
_symmetry.space_group_name_H-M   'P 1'
#
loop_
_entity.id
_entity.type
_entity.pdbx_description
1 polymer ?
#
loop_
_entity_poly.entity_id
_entity_poly.type
_entity_poly.pdbx_seq_one_letter_code
_entity_poly.pdbx_strand_id
1 'polypeptide(L)'
;MEKQKKLKELNHSTSSGLRLRGRSDSRSLMLSKVEALKDKLLKYEEKLTREMIGYRGVIHESAASEIKHDKVMVLRAIVDALREEISALEKK
;
A
#
# COMPACT_ATOMS: atom_id res chain seq x y z
N MET A 1 -31.29 49.86 5.72
CA MET A 1 -32.36 48.97 6.23
C MET A 1 -32.32 47.65 5.45
N GLU A 2 -31.21 46.93 5.62
CA GLU A 2 -30.81 45.72 4.89
C GLU A 2 -31.43 44.41 5.44
N LYS A 3 -32.46 44.49 6.29
CA LYS A 3 -32.95 43.31 7.02
C LYS A 3 -33.98 42.46 6.26
N GLN A 4 -34.50 42.90 5.12
CA GLN A 4 -35.54 42.14 4.39
C GLN A 4 -35.01 41.28 3.21
N LYS A 5 -33.78 41.50 2.73
CA LYS A 5 -33.21 40.69 1.63
C LYS A 5 -32.61 39.36 2.08
N LYS A 6 -32.33 39.19 3.37
CA LYS A 6 -31.58 38.03 3.89
C LYS A 6 -32.44 36.82 4.30
N LEU A 7 -33.77 36.96 4.32
CA LEU A 7 -34.65 35.93 4.89
C LEU A 7 -35.54 35.20 3.87
N LYS A 8 -35.68 35.68 2.63
CA LYS A 8 -36.69 35.17 1.67
C LYS A 8 -36.19 34.21 0.59
N GLU A 9 -34.89 34.08 0.36
CA GLU A 9 -34.38 33.03 -0.56
C GLU A 9 -33.88 31.78 0.17
N LEU A 10 -34.26 31.65 1.44
CA LEU A 10 -34.05 30.45 2.24
C LEU A 10 -35.00 29.30 1.89
N ASN A 11 -35.98 29.46 0.97
CA ASN A 11 -37.11 28.50 0.89
C ASN A 11 -37.61 28.04 -0.49
N HIS A 12 -36.95 28.34 -1.62
CA HIS A 12 -37.42 27.84 -2.93
C HIS A 12 -36.29 27.28 -3.82
N SER A 13 -35.66 26.19 -3.37
CA SER A 13 -35.10 25.16 -4.25
C SER A 13 -34.92 23.83 -3.50
N THR A 14 -36.00 23.36 -2.87
CA THR A 14 -36.19 21.93 -2.66
C THR A 14 -36.44 21.26 -4.01
N SER A 15 -35.39 20.75 -4.64
CA SER A 15 -35.44 19.50 -5.41
C SER A 15 -34.08 19.13 -5.97
N SER A 16 -33.81 17.83 -5.89
CA SER A 16 -32.81 17.11 -6.68
C SER A 16 -31.35 17.38 -6.35
N GLY A 17 -30.93 16.74 -5.26
CA GLY A 17 -30.13 15.53 -5.44
C GLY A 17 -28.82 15.69 -6.21
N LEU A 18 -27.74 15.99 -5.50
CA LEU A 18 -26.51 15.21 -5.63
C LEU A 18 -25.68 15.42 -4.36
N ARG A 19 -26.00 14.66 -3.31
CA ARG A 19 -24.96 14.31 -2.35
C ARG A 19 -23.96 13.46 -3.13
N LEU A 20 -22.94 14.10 -3.70
CA LEU A 20 -21.71 13.45 -4.15
C LEU A 20 -21.01 12.90 -2.90
N ARG A 21 -21.60 11.90 -2.24
CA ARG A 21 -20.89 11.07 -1.26
C ARG A 21 -20.00 10.13 -2.04
N GLY A 22 -18.69 10.33 -1.89
CA GLY A 22 -17.73 9.22 -1.85
C GLY A 22 -17.45 8.51 -3.17
N ARG A 23 -17.33 9.23 -4.29
CA ARG A 23 -16.84 8.64 -5.56
C ARG A 23 -15.42 9.06 -5.93
N SER A 24 -14.80 9.94 -5.15
CA SER A 24 -13.46 10.50 -5.41
C SER A 24 -12.30 9.63 -4.93
N ASP A 25 -12.57 8.69 -4.02
CA ASP A 25 -11.51 8.18 -3.14
C ASP A 25 -10.85 6.89 -3.60
N SER A 26 -11.39 6.20 -4.61
CA SER A 26 -10.82 4.90 -5.03
C SER A 26 -9.40 5.03 -5.57
N ARG A 27 -9.08 6.11 -6.30
CA ARG A 27 -7.71 6.36 -6.78
C ARG A 27 -6.76 6.80 -5.66
N SER A 28 -7.22 7.65 -4.75
CA SER A 28 -6.44 8.08 -3.57
C SER A 28 -6.12 6.90 -2.65
N LEU A 29 -7.10 6.03 -2.41
CA LEU A 29 -6.93 4.81 -1.63
C LEU A 29 -5.96 3.83 -2.29
N MET A 30 -6.01 3.70 -3.63
CA MET A 30 -5.05 2.87 -4.37
C MET A 30 -3.62 3.41 -4.29
N LEU A 31 -3.43 4.73 -4.43
CA LEU A 31 -2.11 5.37 -4.25
C LEU A 31 -1.56 5.11 -2.85
N SER A 32 -2.38 5.33 -1.82
CA SER A 32 -1.98 5.06 -0.43
C SER A 32 -1.68 3.58 -0.19
N LYS A 33 -2.42 2.66 -0.83
CA LYS A 33 -2.15 1.22 -0.75
C LYS A 33 -0.81 0.86 -1.41
N VAL A 34 -0.53 1.41 -2.59
CA VAL A 34 0.74 1.17 -3.31
C VAL A 34 1.93 1.73 -2.53
N GLU A 35 1.80 2.92 -1.95
CA GLU A 35 2.83 3.51 -1.08
C GLU A 35 3.10 2.62 0.14
N ALA A 36 2.06 2.15 0.82
CA ALA A 36 2.21 1.25 1.97
C ALA A 36 2.86 -0.09 1.59
N LEU A 37 2.61 -0.60 0.39
CA LEU A 37 3.26 -1.81 -0.13
C LEU A 37 4.73 -1.56 -0.47
N LYS A 38 5.07 -0.40 -1.06
CA LYS A 38 6.46 0.01 -1.33
C LYS A 38 7.27 0.17 -0.05
N ASP A 39 6.68 0.75 1.00
CA ASP A 39 7.33 0.85 2.32
C ASP A 39 7.59 -0.52 2.94
N LYS A 40 6.64 -1.46 2.80
CA LYS A 40 6.83 -2.85 3.24
C LYS A 40 7.92 -3.55 2.43
N LEU A 41 7.92 -3.37 1.12
CA LEU A 41 8.92 -3.92 0.21
C LEU A 41 10.32 -3.49 0.65
N LEU A 42 10.54 -2.18 0.85
CA LEU A 42 11.83 -1.63 1.29
C LEU A 42 12.30 -2.28 2.60
N LYS A 43 11.41 -2.41 3.60
CA LYS A 43 11.74 -3.04 4.89
C LYS A 43 12.17 -4.50 4.74
N TYR A 44 11.55 -5.26 3.84
CA TYR A 44 11.92 -6.66 3.61
C TYR A 44 13.17 -6.80 2.74
N GLU A 45 13.39 -5.90 1.79
CA GLU A 45 14.63 -5.84 0.99
C GLU A 45 15.85 -5.49 1.87
N GLU A 46 15.71 -4.56 2.81
CA GLU A 46 16.77 -4.26 3.78
C GLU A 46 17.08 -5.46 4.68
N LYS A 47 16.04 -6.15 5.17
CA LYS A 47 16.20 -7.38 5.97
C LYS A 47 16.89 -8.47 5.16
N LEU A 48 16.44 -8.70 3.93
CA LEU A 48 17.05 -9.66 3.02
C LEU A 48 18.53 -9.35 2.79
N THR A 49 18.84 -8.08 2.53
CA THR A 49 20.22 -7.62 2.32
C THR A 49 21.10 -7.93 3.52
N ARG A 50 20.62 -7.65 4.75
CA ARG A 50 21.35 -7.95 5.98
C ARG A 50 21.58 -9.46 6.17
N GLU A 51 20.57 -10.29 5.96
CA GLU A 51 20.70 -11.75 6.08
C GLU A 51 21.59 -12.35 4.99
N MET A 52 21.64 -11.71 3.81
CA MET A 52 22.53 -12.10 2.72
C MET A 52 24.00 -11.77 2.98
N ILE A 53 24.33 -10.91 3.96
CA ILE A 53 25.72 -10.63 4.32
C ILE A 53 26.40 -11.94 4.78
N GLY A 54 27.48 -12.29 4.11
CA GLY A 54 28.23 -13.53 4.35
C GLY A 54 27.47 -14.81 4.00
N TYR A 55 26.30 -14.72 3.36
CA TYR A 55 25.58 -15.89 2.85
C TYR A 55 25.95 -16.12 1.38
N ARG A 56 26.56 -17.27 1.10
CA ARG A 56 27.06 -17.62 -0.26
C ARG A 56 26.12 -18.52 -1.05
N GLY A 57 24.90 -18.79 -0.56
CA GLY A 57 23.99 -19.73 -1.21
C GLY A 57 24.32 -21.21 -0.99
N VAL A 58 25.29 -21.51 -0.14
CA VAL A 58 25.71 -22.89 0.19
C VAL A 58 24.98 -23.32 1.47
N ILE A 59 24.35 -24.49 1.42
CA ILE A 59 23.75 -25.15 2.57
C ILE A 59 24.77 -26.16 3.09
N HIS A 60 25.23 -25.99 4.32
CA HIS A 60 25.96 -27.03 5.04
C HIS A 60 24.96 -27.83 5.90
N GLU A 61 25.26 -29.10 6.19
CA GLU A 61 24.47 -29.99 7.08
C GLU A 61 24.39 -29.51 8.55
N SER A 62 24.95 -28.34 8.84
CA SER A 62 24.78 -27.68 10.12
C SER A 62 23.40 -27.03 10.19
N ALA A 63 22.66 -27.26 11.28
CA ALA A 63 21.36 -26.62 11.53
C ALA A 63 21.39 -25.09 11.36
N ALA A 64 22.50 -24.44 11.73
CA ALA A 64 22.66 -22.98 11.56
C ALA A 64 22.66 -22.54 10.08
N SER A 65 23.24 -23.34 9.19
CA SER A 65 23.27 -23.04 7.76
C SER A 65 21.92 -23.27 7.09
N GLU A 66 21.22 -24.33 7.47
CA GLU A 66 19.86 -24.62 6.99
C GLU A 66 18.89 -23.52 7.40
N ILE A 67 18.89 -23.14 8.69
CA ILE A 67 18.04 -22.04 9.20
C ILE A 67 18.34 -20.73 8.46
N LYS A 68 19.62 -20.43 8.21
CA LYS A 68 20.00 -19.21 7.47
C LYS A 68 19.52 -19.28 6.02
N HIS A 69 19.67 -20.43 5.36
CA HIS A 69 19.18 -20.65 4.00
C HIS A 69 17.67 -20.43 3.91
N ASP A 70 16.89 -21.12 4.75
CA ASP A 70 15.44 -21.05 4.78
C ASP A 70 14.95 -19.63 5.02
N LYS A 71 15.58 -18.92 5.96
CA LYS A 71 15.27 -17.52 6.24
C LYS A 71 15.48 -16.62 5.03
N VAL A 72 16.58 -16.80 4.28
CA VAL A 72 16.84 -16.05 3.05
C VAL A 72 15.83 -16.42 1.96
N MET A 73 15.46 -17.69 1.83
CA MET A 73 14.45 -18.13 0.85
C MET A 73 13.07 -17.53 1.14
N VAL A 74 12.64 -17.54 2.40
CA VAL A 74 11.37 -16.92 2.83
C VAL A 74 11.38 -15.42 2.56
N LEU A 75 12.47 -14.71 2.90
CA LEU A 75 12.58 -13.27 2.66
C LEU A 75 12.52 -12.95 1.16
N ARG A 76 13.15 -13.76 0.29
CA ARG A 76 13.04 -13.61 -1.16
C ARG A 76 11.60 -13.79 -1.64
N ALA A 77 10.94 -14.86 -1.21
CA ALA A 77 9.55 -15.12 -1.60
C ALA A 77 8.61 -13.98 -1.18
N ILE A 78 8.81 -13.39 0.01
CA ILE A 78 8.04 -12.23 0.46
C ILE A 78 8.29 -11.01 -0.44
N VAL A 79 9.55 -10.71 -0.78
CA VAL A 79 9.90 -9.60 -1.66
C VAL A 79 9.29 -9.79 -3.05
N ASP A 80 9.37 -10.99 -3.61
CA ASP A 80 8.82 -11.30 -4.93
C ASP A 80 7.29 -11.18 -4.94
N ALA A 81 6.59 -11.71 -3.92
CA ALA A 81 5.15 -11.56 -3.79
C ALA A 81 4.71 -10.09 -3.66
N LEU A 82 5.46 -9.27 -2.92
CA LEU A 82 5.17 -7.83 -2.79
C LEU A 82 5.38 -7.09 -4.12
N ARG A 83 6.43 -7.44 -4.88
CA ARG A 83 6.68 -6.88 -6.22
C ARG A 83 5.57 -7.25 -7.20
N GLU A 84 5.11 -8.49 -7.15
CA GLU A 84 3.97 -8.95 -7.95
C GLU A 84 2.68 -8.20 -7.58
N GLU A 85 2.38 -8.03 -6.29
CA GLU A 85 1.19 -7.28 -5.86
C GLU A 85 1.25 -5.82 -6.32
N ILE A 86 2.40 -5.16 -6.16
CA ILE A 86 2.60 -3.77 -6.64
C ILE A 86 2.41 -3.71 -8.16
N SER A 87 3.03 -4.62 -8.92
CA SER A 87 2.90 -4.64 -10.38
C SER A 87 1.45 -4.89 -10.83
N ALA A 88 0.74 -5.78 -10.13
CA ALA A 88 -0.66 -6.07 -10.42
C ALA A 88 -1.57 -4.86 -10.12
N LEU A 89 -1.24 -4.06 -9.10
CA LEU A 89 -1.98 -2.83 -8.77
C LEU A 89 -1.63 -1.66 -9.71
N GLU A 90 -0.40 -1.55 -10.18
CA GLU A 90 0.03 -0.49 -11.11
C GLU A 90 -0.48 -0.70 -12.54
N LYS A 91 -0.73 -1.96 -12.94
CA LYS A 91 -1.29 -2.30 -14.26
C LYS A 91 -2.82 -2.17 -14.35
N LYS A 92 -3.50 -1.87 -13.24
CA LYS A 92 -4.96 -1.91 -13.11
C LYS A 92 -5.59 -0.52 -13.16
#